data_AF-A0A2A2R5L8-F1
#
_entry.id   AF-A0A2A2R5L8-F1
#
_cell.length_a   1.000
_cell.length_b   1.000
_cell.length_c   1.000
_cell.angle_alpha   90.00
_cell.angle_beta   90.00
_cell.angle_gamma   90.00
#
_symmetry.space_group_name_H-M   'P 1'
#
loop_
_entity.id
_entity.type
_entity.pdbx_description
1 polymer ?
#
loop_
_entity_poly.entity_id
_entity_poly.type
_entity_poly.pdbx_seq_one_letter_code
_entity_poly.pdbx_strand_id
1 'polypeptide(L)'
;MNLTPEQKQTVVSWVAAGDGLSAVQSKLREQFQLSLTYRDVRFLVDDLDLQLKDAAPKVDTSDVTKAVAPAPSAPAPQPPGTGGDEHGGDPTAAAPAIEEGFGDEGELPGEEPAGASTLSVAVDKVTLIPGAIASGTVTFSDGVTGKWMIDQYGRPGFTQVSKEGYRPSPTDAQAFMTELQLAIRNLGYA
;
A
#
# COMPACT_ATOMS: atom_id res chain seq x y z
N MET A 1 -11.87 -7.65 16.88
CA MET A 1 -12.47 -8.85 17.51
C MET A 1 -11.96 -8.93 18.94
N ASN A 2 -12.81 -9.14 19.93
CA ASN A 2 -12.40 -9.31 21.32
C ASN A 2 -12.46 -10.79 21.70
N LEU A 3 -11.33 -11.36 22.15
CA LEU A 3 -11.34 -12.67 22.79
C LEU A 3 -12.04 -12.57 24.15
N THR A 4 -12.66 -13.67 24.59
CA THR A 4 -13.22 -13.73 25.94
C THR A 4 -12.09 -13.65 26.98
N PRO A 5 -12.36 -13.20 28.22
CA PRO A 5 -11.36 -13.17 29.28
C PRO A 5 -10.67 -14.52 29.50
N GLU A 6 -11.43 -15.62 29.39
CA GLU A 6 -10.94 -16.99 29.51
C GLU A 6 -9.95 -17.36 28.39
N GLN A 7 -10.26 -16.94 27.15
CA GLN A 7 -9.37 -17.14 26.01
C GLN A 7 -8.08 -16.32 26.14
N LYS A 8 -8.18 -15.06 26.59
CA LYS A 8 -7.01 -14.22 26.87
C LYS A 8 -6.09 -14.88 27.90
N GLN A 9 -6.64 -15.39 29.00
CA GLN A 9 -5.86 -16.07 30.06
C GLN A 9 -5.19 -17.36 29.58
N THR A 10 -5.83 -18.07 28.64
CA THR A 10 -5.23 -19.25 27.99
C THR A 10 -4.03 -18.85 27.12
N VAL A 11 -4.14 -17.78 26.34
CA VAL A 11 -3.04 -17.24 25.52
C VAL A 11 -1.87 -16.77 26.39
N VAL A 12 -2.16 -16.08 27.51
CA VAL A 12 -1.15 -15.70 28.52
C VAL A 12 -0.38 -16.92 29.00
N SER A 13 -1.07 -18.02 29.29
CA SER A 13 -0.45 -19.25 29.78
C SER A 13 0.48 -19.89 28.74
N TRP A 14 0.10 -19.87 27.45
CA TRP A 14 0.95 -20.37 26.37
C TRP A 14 2.19 -19.50 26.15
N VAL A 15 2.03 -18.18 26.14
CA VAL A 15 3.16 -17.25 26.01
C VAL A 15 4.10 -17.34 27.23
N ALA A 16 3.54 -17.51 28.44
CA ALA A 16 4.32 -17.76 29.65
C ALA A 16 5.07 -19.10 29.64
N ALA A 17 4.51 -20.11 28.97
CA ALA A 17 5.17 -21.40 28.70
C ALA A 17 6.26 -21.30 27.61
N GLY A 18 6.37 -20.16 26.93
CA GLY A 18 7.36 -19.90 25.88
C GLY A 18 6.89 -20.22 24.46
N ASP A 19 5.59 -20.40 24.23
CA ASP A 19 5.06 -20.56 22.87
C ASP A 19 5.23 -19.26 22.06
N GLY A 20 5.78 -19.39 20.85
CA GLY A 20 5.87 -18.32 19.87
C GLY A 20 4.50 -17.95 19.27
N LEU A 21 4.41 -16.77 18.64
CA LEU A 21 3.19 -16.26 18.01
C LEU A 21 2.52 -17.25 17.04
N SER A 22 3.31 -17.97 16.23
CA SER A 22 2.80 -18.95 15.28
C SER A 22 2.19 -20.19 15.96
N ALA A 23 2.78 -20.63 17.08
CA ALA A 23 2.25 -21.75 17.86
C ALA A 23 0.93 -21.35 18.54
N VAL A 24 0.88 -20.15 19.12
CA VAL A 24 -0.36 -19.57 19.68
C VAL A 24 -1.45 -19.45 18.61
N GLN A 25 -1.11 -19.00 17.40
CA GLN A 25 -2.05 -18.86 16.29
C GLN A 25 -2.66 -20.21 15.87
N SER A 26 -1.86 -21.27 15.80
CA SER A 26 -2.37 -22.61 15.48
C SER A 26 -3.28 -23.14 16.60
N LYS A 27 -2.89 -22.98 17.87
CA LYS A 27 -3.71 -23.37 19.03
C LYS A 27 -5.06 -22.63 19.08
N LEU A 28 -5.09 -21.34 18.74
CA LEU A 28 -6.34 -20.56 18.66
C LEU A 28 -7.30 -21.09 17.58
N ARG A 29 -6.78 -21.52 16.43
CA ARG A 29 -7.57 -22.12 15.35
C ARG A 29 -8.09 -23.51 15.71
N GLU A 30 -7.29 -24.32 16.39
CA GLU A 30 -7.65 -25.70 16.74
C GLU A 30 -8.62 -25.76 17.92
N GLN A 31 -8.32 -25.04 19.01
CA GLN A 31 -9.06 -25.13 20.27
C GLN A 31 -10.31 -24.25 20.28
N PHE A 32 -10.24 -23.07 19.66
CA PHE A 32 -11.31 -22.08 19.72
C PHE A 32 -11.97 -21.83 18.36
N GLN A 33 -11.52 -22.51 17.29
CA GLN A 33 -11.94 -22.25 15.91
C GLN A 33 -11.78 -20.77 15.50
N LEU A 34 -10.86 -20.05 16.17
CA LEU A 34 -10.63 -18.63 15.96
C LEU A 34 -9.49 -18.45 14.96
N SER A 35 -9.84 -18.11 13.73
CA SER A 35 -8.90 -17.76 12.66
C SER A 35 -8.41 -16.32 12.82
N LEU A 36 -7.42 -16.12 13.69
CA LEU A 36 -6.70 -14.84 13.80
C LEU A 36 -5.52 -14.81 12.83
N THR A 37 -5.24 -13.62 12.28
CA THR A 37 -4.01 -13.42 11.50
C THR A 37 -2.82 -13.26 12.43
N TYR A 38 -1.60 -13.47 11.92
CA TYR A 38 -0.38 -13.27 12.70
C TYR A 38 -0.29 -11.84 13.28
N ARG A 39 -0.81 -10.87 12.53
CA ARG A 39 -0.90 -9.47 12.96
C ARG A 39 -1.82 -9.31 14.16
N ASP A 40 -2.98 -9.97 14.17
CA ASP A 40 -3.93 -9.95 15.28
C ASP A 40 -3.35 -10.62 16.54
N VAL A 41 -2.62 -11.73 16.39
CA VAL A 41 -1.97 -12.41 17.52
C VAL A 41 -0.85 -11.55 18.10
N ARG A 42 -0.07 -10.85 17.26
CA ARG A 42 0.93 -9.87 17.73
C ARG A 42 0.27 -8.73 18.51
N PHE A 43 -0.82 -8.15 17.99
CA PHE A 43 -1.57 -7.11 18.70
C PHE A 43 -2.17 -7.62 20.02
N LEU A 44 -2.58 -8.88 20.09
CA LEU A 44 -3.09 -9.47 21.33
C LEU A 44 -2.00 -9.63 22.40
N VAL A 45 -0.80 -10.04 22.00
CA VAL A 45 0.35 -10.14 22.90
C VAL A 45 0.77 -8.76 23.40
N ASP A 46 0.69 -7.73 22.55
CA ASP A 46 0.93 -6.32 22.89
C ASP A 46 -0.16 -5.77 23.84
N ASP A 47 -1.44 -6.01 23.56
CA ASP A 47 -2.61 -5.64 24.41
C ASP A 47 -2.53 -6.24 25.83
N LEU A 48 -1.94 -7.44 25.93
CA LEU A 48 -1.77 -8.16 27.19
C LEU A 48 -0.44 -7.87 27.90
N ASP A 49 0.38 -6.95 27.36
CA ASP A 49 1.73 -6.61 27.83
C ASP A 49 2.60 -7.86 28.05
N LEU A 50 2.43 -8.87 27.19
CA LEU A 50 3.12 -10.14 27.32
C LEU A 50 4.49 -10.06 26.68
N GLN A 51 5.52 -10.25 27.50
CA GLN A 51 6.88 -10.38 26.98
C GLN A 51 7.08 -11.75 26.35
N LEU A 52 7.04 -11.79 25.01
CA LEU A 52 7.39 -12.99 24.27
C LEU A 52 8.88 -13.30 24.50
N LYS A 53 9.15 -14.39 25.22
CA LYS A 53 10.50 -14.93 25.31
C LYS A 53 10.85 -15.50 23.93
N ASP A 54 11.59 -14.72 23.17
CA ASP A 54 12.17 -15.14 21.90
C ASP A 54 13.23 -16.20 22.18
N ALA A 55 12.80 -17.45 22.35
CA ALA A 55 13.68 -18.58 22.16
C ALA A 55 13.85 -18.69 20.64
N ALA A 56 15.07 -18.37 20.18
CA ALA A 56 15.46 -18.39 18.78
C ALA A 56 14.75 -19.52 18.02
N PRO A 57 14.14 -19.24 16.85
CA PRO A 57 13.38 -20.22 16.10
C PRO A 57 14.27 -21.44 15.85
N LYS A 58 13.96 -22.56 16.51
CA LYS A 58 14.37 -23.86 16.01
C LYS A 58 13.53 -24.09 14.78
N VAL A 59 14.15 -23.81 13.65
CA VAL A 59 13.65 -24.16 12.34
C VAL A 59 13.58 -25.68 12.31
N ASP A 60 12.40 -26.25 12.54
CA ASP A 60 12.16 -27.63 12.14
C ASP A 60 12.13 -27.67 10.61
N THR A 61 13.33 -27.77 10.03
CA THR A 61 13.54 -28.14 8.64
C THR A 61 13.18 -29.62 8.48
N SER A 62 11.90 -29.94 8.46
CA SER A 62 11.39 -31.26 8.10
C SER A 62 9.98 -31.11 7.53
N ASP A 63 9.89 -30.62 6.30
CA ASP A 63 9.40 -31.42 5.17
C ASP A 63 9.53 -30.61 3.86
N VAL A 64 10.69 -30.74 3.20
CA VAL A 64 10.81 -30.44 1.77
C VAL A 64 11.13 -31.76 1.09
N THR A 65 10.13 -32.64 0.91
CA THR A 65 10.19 -33.63 -0.17
C THR A 65 8.81 -33.91 -0.76
N LYS A 66 8.24 -32.93 -1.48
CA LYS A 66 7.55 -33.24 -2.74
C LYS A 66 7.47 -32.04 -3.68
N ALA A 67 8.61 -31.70 -4.29
CA ALA A 67 8.58 -31.03 -5.58
C ALA A 67 8.25 -32.07 -6.66
N VAL A 68 7.02 -32.04 -7.18
CA VAL A 68 6.73 -32.41 -8.57
C VAL A 68 5.80 -31.33 -9.12
N ALA A 69 6.38 -30.34 -9.76
CA ALA A 69 5.83 -29.76 -10.98
C ALA A 69 6.68 -30.36 -12.14
N PRO A 70 6.21 -30.46 -13.39
CA PRO A 70 5.13 -29.65 -13.97
C PRO A 70 4.15 -30.41 -14.91
N ALA A 71 3.00 -29.82 -15.21
CA ALA A 71 2.44 -29.83 -16.56
C ALA A 71 1.42 -28.67 -16.72
N PRO A 72 1.45 -27.95 -17.84
CA PRO A 72 0.63 -26.78 -18.10
C PRO A 72 -0.77 -27.21 -18.55
N SER A 73 -1.82 -26.64 -17.96
CA SER A 73 -3.15 -26.69 -18.55
C SER A 73 -3.21 -25.67 -19.67
N ALA A 74 -2.95 -26.14 -20.90
CA ALA A 74 -3.23 -25.41 -22.11
C ALA A 74 -4.75 -25.17 -22.26
N PRO A 75 -5.17 -24.11 -22.97
CA PRO A 75 -6.55 -23.68 -23.08
C PRO A 75 -7.35 -24.60 -24.01
N ALA A 76 -8.60 -24.89 -23.65
CA ALA A 76 -9.55 -25.49 -24.57
C ALA A 76 -9.95 -24.50 -25.69
N PRO A 77 -10.27 -24.98 -26.90
CA PRO A 77 -10.29 -24.20 -28.14
C PRO A 77 -11.61 -23.45 -28.33
N GLN A 78 -11.52 -22.18 -28.71
CA GLN A 78 -12.62 -21.46 -29.37
C GLN A 78 -12.55 -21.74 -30.88
N PRO A 79 -13.67 -22.12 -31.53
CA PRO A 79 -13.70 -22.26 -32.99
C PRO A 79 -13.68 -20.89 -33.70
N PRO A 80 -13.22 -20.84 -34.97
CA PRO A 80 -13.00 -19.61 -35.73
C PRO A 80 -14.21 -19.24 -36.59
N GLY A 81 -14.44 -17.94 -36.75
CA GLY A 81 -15.01 -17.31 -37.95
C GLY A 81 -14.44 -15.89 -38.04
N THR A 82 -13.60 -15.50 -38.99
CA THR A 82 -13.86 -15.24 -40.43
C THR A 82 -15.18 -14.50 -40.61
N GLY A 83 -15.29 -13.25 -41.06
CA GLY A 83 -14.43 -12.34 -41.81
C GLY A 83 -15.33 -11.55 -42.79
N GLY A 84 -14.99 -10.29 -43.08
CA GLY A 84 -15.59 -9.42 -44.13
C GLY A 84 -16.73 -8.52 -43.64
N ASP A 85 -16.59 -7.19 -43.61
CA ASP A 85 -16.76 -6.24 -44.75
C ASP A 85 -18.22 -6.31 -45.29
N GLU A 86 -19.05 -5.27 -45.33
CA GLU A 86 -18.92 -4.01 -46.05
C GLU A 86 -20.00 -2.97 -45.62
N HIS A 87 -19.58 -1.70 -45.55
CA HIS A 87 -20.23 -0.49 -46.09
C HIS A 87 -21.68 -0.06 -45.72
N GLY A 88 -21.78 1.19 -45.25
CA GLY A 88 -22.93 2.10 -45.46
C GLY A 88 -23.33 2.86 -44.18
N GLY A 89 -23.12 4.16 -44.02
CA GLY A 89 -22.55 5.18 -44.90
C GLY A 89 -22.36 6.48 -44.11
N ASP A 90 -21.38 7.26 -44.52
CA ASP A 90 -21.37 8.72 -44.36
C ASP A 90 -22.47 9.29 -45.29
N PRO A 91 -23.14 10.43 -45.01
CA PRO A 91 -22.43 11.67 -44.75
C PRO A 91 -23.08 12.59 -43.71
N THR A 92 -22.29 13.46 -43.08
CA THR A 92 -22.44 14.92 -43.29
C THR A 92 -21.60 15.75 -42.31
N ALA A 93 -20.76 16.57 -42.92
CA ALA A 93 -20.47 17.97 -42.58
C ALA A 93 -19.64 18.32 -41.32
N ALA A 94 -18.42 18.75 -41.66
CA ALA A 94 -17.85 20.05 -41.28
C ALA A 94 -16.98 20.13 -40.02
N ALA A 95 -15.67 20.00 -40.23
CA ALA A 95 -14.67 20.90 -39.62
C ALA A 95 -14.73 22.27 -40.35
N PRO A 96 -14.30 23.43 -39.78
CA PRO A 96 -12.93 23.67 -39.24
C PRO A 96 -12.92 24.48 -37.90
N ALA A 97 -11.87 24.43 -37.05
CA ALA A 97 -10.70 25.33 -37.00
C ALA A 97 -11.05 26.81 -37.28
N ILE A 98 -10.80 27.83 -36.44
CA ILE A 98 -9.56 28.28 -35.76
C ILE A 98 -9.84 29.47 -34.80
N GLU A 99 -9.01 29.58 -33.76
CA GLU A 99 -8.36 30.75 -33.12
C GLU A 99 -9.06 32.06 -32.65
N GLU A 100 -8.66 32.41 -31.41
CA GLU A 100 -8.27 33.71 -30.84
C GLU A 100 -9.31 34.81 -30.57
N GLY A 101 -9.39 35.22 -29.30
CA GLY A 101 -10.11 36.41 -28.87
C GLY A 101 -10.05 36.61 -27.35
N PHE A 102 -8.93 37.18 -26.89
CA PHE A 102 -8.69 37.79 -25.57
C PHE A 102 -9.94 38.40 -24.90
N GLY A 103 -10.06 38.22 -23.57
CA GLY A 103 -11.11 38.81 -22.75
C GLY A 103 -10.85 38.64 -21.26
N ASP A 104 -9.98 39.50 -20.77
CA ASP A 104 -9.55 39.74 -19.39
C ASP A 104 -10.68 39.98 -18.37
N GLU A 105 -10.37 39.68 -17.10
CA GLU A 105 -10.92 40.24 -15.85
C GLU A 105 -12.41 40.07 -15.48
N GLY A 106 -12.65 39.43 -14.33
CA GLY A 106 -13.98 39.35 -13.70
C GLY A 106 -14.10 38.51 -12.41
N GLU A 107 -13.21 38.72 -11.44
CA GLU A 107 -13.47 38.79 -9.99
C GLU A 107 -14.54 37.86 -9.33
N LEU A 108 -14.05 36.78 -8.67
CA LEU A 108 -14.39 36.20 -7.34
C LEU A 108 -15.86 35.87 -6.95
N PRO A 109 -16.12 34.78 -6.17
CA PRO A 109 -15.29 34.28 -5.07
C PRO A 109 -14.79 32.85 -5.25
N GLY A 110 -13.61 32.61 -4.70
CA GLY A 110 -12.98 31.30 -4.65
C GLY A 110 -13.89 30.29 -3.96
N GLU A 111 -14.42 29.37 -4.76
CA GLU A 111 -14.86 28.08 -4.29
C GLU A 111 -13.61 27.38 -3.74
N GLU A 112 -13.50 27.33 -2.41
CA GLU A 112 -12.55 26.47 -1.73
C GLU A 112 -12.73 25.04 -2.26
N PRO A 113 -11.70 24.39 -2.85
CA PRO A 113 -11.80 22.97 -3.07
C PRO A 113 -11.87 22.31 -1.69
N ALA A 114 -13.01 21.68 -1.43
CA ALA A 114 -13.28 20.90 -0.25
C ALA A 114 -12.09 19.98 0.08
N GLY A 115 -11.53 20.15 1.29
CA GLY A 115 -10.55 19.24 1.88
C GLY A 115 -9.11 19.46 1.44
N ALA A 116 -8.57 20.67 1.66
CA ALA A 116 -7.13 20.88 1.66
C ALA A 116 -6.50 20.07 2.80
N SER A 117 -6.11 18.83 2.54
CA SER A 117 -4.97 18.24 3.25
C SER A 117 -3.81 19.20 3.01
N THR A 118 -3.42 19.96 4.04
CA THR A 118 -2.32 20.94 4.02
C THR A 118 -0.96 20.25 3.96
N LEU A 119 -0.89 19.21 3.15
CA LEU A 119 0.27 18.36 2.94
C LEU A 119 1.12 18.98 1.85
N SER A 120 2.41 19.15 2.13
CA SER A 120 3.39 19.70 1.20
C SER A 120 4.46 18.66 0.89
N VAL A 121 4.60 18.29 -0.39
CA VAL A 121 5.63 17.39 -0.87
C VAL A 121 6.65 18.17 -1.68
N ALA A 122 7.92 18.08 -1.31
CA ALA A 122 9.04 18.58 -2.08
C ALA A 122 9.86 17.40 -2.59
N VAL A 123 10.18 17.42 -3.87
CA VAL A 123 11.07 16.43 -4.50
C VAL A 123 12.45 17.06 -4.66
N ASP A 124 13.47 16.34 -4.25
CA ASP A 124 14.86 16.76 -4.42
C ASP A 124 15.31 16.54 -5.87
N LYS A 125 16.04 17.50 -6.42
CA LYS A 125 16.56 17.43 -7.80
C LYS A 125 17.74 16.45 -7.92
N VAL A 126 18.38 16.10 -6.81
CA VAL A 126 19.53 15.21 -6.75
C VAL A 126 19.25 14.09 -5.75
N THR A 127 18.92 12.92 -6.28
CA THR A 127 18.72 11.73 -5.46
C THR A 127 20.06 11.21 -4.93
N LEU A 128 20.40 11.59 -3.69
CA LEU A 128 21.64 11.18 -2.99
C LEU A 128 21.53 9.80 -2.33
N ILE A 129 20.37 9.15 -2.40
CA ILE A 129 20.11 7.88 -1.74
C ILE A 129 20.43 6.73 -2.71
N PRO A 130 21.35 5.81 -2.37
CA PRO A 130 21.71 4.71 -3.25
C PRO A 130 20.52 3.79 -3.51
N GLY A 131 20.24 3.50 -4.78
CA GLY A 131 19.11 2.67 -5.21
C GLY A 131 17.75 3.37 -5.21
N ALA A 132 17.71 4.67 -4.90
CA ALA A 132 16.53 5.49 -5.05
C ALA A 132 16.50 6.14 -6.44
N ILE A 133 15.32 6.18 -7.07
CA ILE A 133 15.09 6.90 -8.33
C ILE A 133 14.66 8.35 -8.06
N ALA A 134 13.94 8.58 -6.97
CA ALA A 134 13.50 9.90 -6.53
C ALA A 134 13.59 9.96 -5.00
N SER A 135 13.83 11.15 -4.47
CA SER A 135 13.79 11.40 -3.04
C SER A 135 13.30 12.80 -2.75
N GLY A 136 12.90 13.06 -1.52
CA GLY A 136 12.43 14.36 -1.14
C GLY A 136 12.02 14.46 0.32
N THR A 137 11.31 15.54 0.62
CA THR A 137 10.75 15.81 1.94
C THR A 137 9.25 15.97 1.85
N VAL A 138 8.54 15.57 2.90
CA VAL A 138 7.10 15.76 3.05
C VAL A 138 6.81 16.43 4.38
N THR A 139 5.84 17.31 4.39
CA THR A 139 5.18 17.83 5.59
C THR A 139 3.73 17.41 5.53
N PHE A 140 3.31 16.57 6.48
CA PHE A 140 1.93 16.09 6.61
C PHE A 140 1.03 17.16 7.21
N SER A 141 -0.29 16.99 7.05
CA SER A 141 -1.29 17.92 7.61
C SER A 141 -1.20 18.02 9.14
N ASP A 142 -0.72 16.95 9.80
CA ASP A 142 -0.45 16.90 11.25
C ASP A 142 0.79 17.69 11.70
N GLY A 143 1.51 18.34 10.77
CA GLY A 143 2.78 19.01 11.03
C GLY A 143 3.99 18.07 11.14
N VAL A 144 3.77 16.75 11.01
CA VAL A 144 4.86 15.77 10.99
C VAL A 144 5.63 15.90 9.68
N THR A 145 6.96 16.01 9.78
CA THR A 145 7.84 16.09 8.63
C THR A 145 8.59 14.77 8.44
N GLY A 146 8.95 14.47 7.19
CA GLY A 146 9.70 13.27 6.87
C GLY A 146 10.49 13.38 5.58
N LYS A 147 11.51 12.55 5.46
CA LYS A 147 12.20 12.27 4.20
C LYS A 147 11.60 11.04 3.58
N TRP A 148 11.27 11.13 2.30
CA TRP A 148 10.76 10.03 1.51
C TRP A 148 11.72 9.72 0.37
N MET A 149 11.64 8.49 -0.10
CA MET A 149 12.35 8.02 -1.28
C MET A 149 11.46 7.08 -2.07
N ILE A 150 11.78 6.92 -3.34
CA ILE A 150 11.23 5.87 -4.19
C ILE A 150 12.39 4.99 -4.62
N ASP A 151 12.27 3.70 -4.33
CA ASP A 151 13.25 2.73 -4.76
C ASP A 151 13.18 2.46 -6.28
N GLN A 152 14.19 1.77 -6.80
CA GLN A 152 14.23 1.29 -8.19
C GLN A 152 13.11 0.33 -8.62
N TYR A 153 12.26 -0.13 -7.70
CA TYR A 153 11.03 -0.87 -8.00
C TYR A 153 9.81 0.06 -8.06
N GLY A 154 9.99 1.37 -7.97
CA GLY A 154 8.92 2.36 -7.98
C GLY A 154 8.13 2.41 -6.67
N ARG A 155 8.65 1.83 -5.58
CA ARG A 155 7.93 1.80 -4.30
C ARG A 155 8.30 3.01 -3.45
N PRO A 156 7.33 3.86 -3.07
CA PRO A 156 7.58 4.95 -2.14
C PRO A 156 7.74 4.43 -0.71
N GLY A 157 8.69 4.99 0.02
CA GLY A 157 8.96 4.69 1.42
C GLY A 157 9.52 5.90 2.16
N PHE A 158 9.36 5.91 3.49
CA PHE A 158 9.96 6.92 4.34
C PHE A 158 11.33 6.45 4.82
N THR A 159 12.34 7.31 4.66
CA THR A 159 13.68 7.06 5.19
C THR A 159 13.86 7.68 6.57
N GLN A 160 13.17 8.79 6.83
CA GLN A 160 13.18 9.46 8.11
C GLN A 160 11.80 10.07 8.36
N VAL A 161 11.32 9.94 9.59
CA VAL A 161 10.11 10.62 10.06
C VAL A 161 10.44 11.31 11.36
N SER A 162 9.94 12.52 11.57
CA SER A 162 10.20 13.31 12.78
C SER A 162 9.60 12.68 14.05
N LYS A 163 8.67 11.72 13.90
CA LYS A 163 8.08 10.96 14.99
C LYS A 163 8.29 9.47 14.77
N GLU A 164 8.92 8.81 15.74
CA GLU A 164 9.19 7.36 15.68
C GLU A 164 7.86 6.58 15.65
N GLY A 165 7.77 5.58 14.78
CA GLY A 165 6.55 4.81 14.58
C GLY A 165 5.38 5.61 13.99
N TYR A 166 5.62 6.81 13.43
CA TYR A 166 4.57 7.60 12.81
C TYR A 166 3.92 6.86 11.65
N ARG A 167 2.60 6.79 11.70
CA ARG A 167 1.76 6.31 10.62
C ARG A 167 0.86 7.47 10.18
N PRO A 168 1.00 7.98 8.95
CA PRO A 168 0.13 9.04 8.46
C PRO A 168 -1.33 8.60 8.49
N SER A 169 -2.24 9.57 8.66
CA SER A 169 -3.68 9.33 8.56
C SER A 169 -4.03 8.73 7.19
N PRO A 170 -5.13 7.96 7.06
CA PRO A 170 -5.53 7.39 5.76
C PRO A 170 -5.69 8.47 4.68
N THR A 171 -6.24 9.62 5.06
CA THR A 171 -6.42 10.79 4.18
C THR A 171 -5.07 11.36 3.75
N ASP A 172 -4.14 11.57 4.68
CA ASP A 172 -2.79 12.07 4.37
C ASP A 172 -1.99 11.09 3.51
N ALA A 173 -2.11 9.78 3.77
CA ALA A 173 -1.41 8.76 3.00
C ALA A 173 -1.89 8.75 1.54
N GLN A 174 -3.19 8.89 1.31
CA GLN A 174 -3.75 9.01 -0.04
C GLN A 174 -3.33 10.31 -0.73
N ALA A 175 -3.44 11.44 -0.03
CA ALA A 175 -3.00 12.74 -0.54
C ALA A 175 -1.52 12.73 -0.90
N PHE A 176 -0.67 12.17 -0.04
CA PHE A 176 0.76 12.02 -0.29
C PHE A 176 1.05 11.24 -1.57
N MET A 177 0.36 10.11 -1.82
CA MET A 177 0.59 9.33 -3.05
C MET A 177 0.22 10.13 -4.31
N THR A 178 -0.90 10.85 -4.28
CA THR A 178 -1.34 11.69 -5.40
C THR A 178 -0.37 12.85 -5.67
N GLU A 179 0.01 13.58 -4.61
CA GLU A 179 0.97 14.68 -4.69
C GLU A 179 2.35 14.22 -5.14
N LEU A 180 2.81 13.08 -4.62
CA LEU A 180 4.08 12.48 -5.00
C LEU A 180 4.12 12.13 -6.49
N GLN A 181 3.07 11.47 -7.01
CA GLN A 181 2.96 11.15 -8.43
C GLN A 181 2.94 12.41 -9.31
N LEU A 182 2.19 13.43 -8.88
CA LEU A 182 2.11 14.71 -9.58
C LEU A 182 3.48 15.40 -9.62
N ALA A 183 4.17 15.46 -8.49
CA ALA A 183 5.46 16.13 -8.36
C ALA A 183 6.55 15.44 -9.21
N ILE A 184 6.55 14.10 -9.27
CA ILE A 184 7.48 13.32 -10.09
C ILE A 184 7.20 13.48 -11.57
N ARG A 185 5.92 13.46 -11.97
CA ARG A 185 5.52 13.71 -13.36
C ARG A 185 5.97 15.10 -13.82
N ASN A 186 5.84 16.10 -12.95
CA ASN A 186 6.29 17.47 -13.23
C ASN A 186 7.81 17.59 -13.38
N LEU A 187 8.57 16.64 -12.82
CA LEU A 187 10.03 16.55 -12.97
C LEU A 187 10.47 15.77 -14.22
N GLY A 188 9.54 15.22 -15.01
CA GLY A 188 9.85 14.53 -16.27
C GLY A 188 10.26 13.06 -16.11
N TYR A 189 10.03 12.46 -14.93
CA TYR A 189 10.13 11.02 -14.76
C TYR A 189 8.77 10.40 -15.16
N ALA A 190 8.63 10.05 -16.45
CA ALA A 190 7.46 9.38 -17.02
C ALA A 190 7.89 8.14 -17.82
#